data_AF-A0AAV0ZD25-F1
#
_entry.id   AF-A0AAV0ZD25-F1
#
_cell.length_a   1.000
_cell.length_b   1.000
_cell.length_c   1.000
_cell.angle_alpha   90.00
_cell.angle_beta   90.00
_cell.angle_gamma   90.00
#
_symmetry.space_group_name_H-M   'P 1'
#
loop_
_entity.id
_entity.type
_entity.pdbx_description
1 polymer ?
#
loop_
_entity_poly.entity_id
_entity_poly.type
_entity_poly.pdbx_seq_one_letter_code
_entity_poly.pdbx_strand_id
1 'polypeptide(L)'
;MAYLKLASLVVLFATFGMFLTKNAEAEFSSTIDEHPNLCESDADCEKKGSGKYCGHYPNPDIEYGWCFASRSEAEDVFSKITPKDLLKNIAGA
;
A
#
# COMPACT_ATOMS: atom_id res chain seq x y z
N MET A 1 24.59 -31.29 34.48
CA MET A 1 23.35 -31.32 33.67
C MET A 1 22.71 -29.94 33.42
N ALA A 2 23.43 -28.83 33.62
CA ALA A 2 22.92 -27.49 33.26
C ALA A 2 23.10 -27.17 31.76
N TYR A 3 24.13 -27.76 31.14
CA TYR A 3 24.51 -27.51 29.75
C TYR A 3 23.51 -28.09 28.73
N LEU A 4 22.94 -29.28 28.99
CA LEU A 4 21.88 -29.85 28.14
C LEU A 4 20.60 -28.99 28.16
N LYS A 5 20.30 -28.35 29.29
CA LYS A 5 19.13 -27.48 29.45
C LYS A 5 19.30 -26.15 28.71
N LEU A 6 20.52 -25.60 28.70
CA LEU A 6 20.88 -24.41 27.93
C LEU A 6 20.89 -24.68 26.42
N ALA A 7 21.41 -25.84 26.00
CA ALA A 7 21.41 -26.23 24.58
C ALA A 7 19.98 -26.39 24.01
N SER A 8 19.07 -27.04 24.75
CA SER A 8 17.66 -27.14 24.34
C SER A 8 16.97 -25.78 24.25
N LEU A 9 17.31 -24.84 25.13
CA LEU A 9 16.72 -23.50 25.13
C LEU A 9 17.15 -22.71 23.87
N VAL A 10 18.43 -22.77 23.50
CA VAL A 10 18.97 -22.08 22.32
C VAL A 10 18.36 -22.61 21.02
N VAL A 11 18.14 -23.92 20.91
CA VAL A 11 17.49 -24.55 19.74
C VAL A 11 16.02 -24.11 19.61
N LEU A 12 15.31 -23.95 20.74
CA LEU A 12 13.95 -23.42 20.75
C LEU A 12 13.88 -21.95 20.28
N PHE A 13 14.79 -21.09 20.75
CA PHE A 13 14.82 -19.69 20.31
C PHE A 13 15.19 -19.54 18.83
N ALA A 14 16.13 -20.35 18.33
CA ALA A 14 16.54 -20.29 16.93
C ALA A 14 15.43 -20.76 15.96
N THR A 15 14.68 -21.81 16.33
CA THR A 15 13.58 -22.32 15.51
C THR A 15 12.34 -21.42 15.58
N PHE A 16 12.03 -20.86 16.75
CA PHE A 16 10.90 -19.92 16.91
C PHE A 16 11.18 -18.56 16.24
N GLY A 17 12.42 -18.07 16.29
CA GLY A 17 12.81 -16.80 15.67
C GLY A 17 12.67 -16.77 14.14
N MET A 18 13.02 -17.87 13.46
CA MET A 18 12.84 -17.99 12.00
C MET A 18 11.36 -18.03 11.59
N PHE A 19 10.47 -18.44 12.49
CA PHE A 19 9.02 -18.51 12.26
C PHE A 19 8.34 -17.13 12.34
N LEU A 20 8.90 -16.21 13.15
CA LEU A 20 8.35 -14.86 13.32
C LEU A 20 8.80 -13.88 12.22
N THR A 21 9.88 -14.16 11.48
CA THR A 21 10.39 -13.27 10.43
C THR A 21 9.77 -13.48 9.04
N LYS A 22 8.92 -14.49 8.85
CA LYS A 22 8.27 -14.79 7.55
C LYS A 22 6.88 -14.15 7.37
N ASN A 23 6.42 -13.30 8.30
CA ASN A 23 5.04 -12.79 8.30
C ASN A 23 4.86 -11.31 8.64
N ALA A 24 5.94 -10.52 8.75
CA ALA A 24 5.84 -9.13 8.32
C ALA A 24 6.01 -9.24 6.79
N GLU A 25 4.97 -9.23 5.96
CA GLU A 25 4.12 -8.08 5.65
C GLU A 25 2.77 -8.63 5.13
N ALA A 26 1.69 -8.57 5.90
CA ALA A 26 0.35 -8.88 5.36
C ALA A 26 -0.85 -8.42 6.21
N GLU A 27 -0.69 -7.70 7.33
CA GLU A 27 -1.85 -7.37 8.17
C GLU A 27 -2.60 -6.08 7.74
N PHE A 28 -2.06 -5.32 6.80
CA PHE A 28 -2.79 -4.26 6.08
C PHE A 28 -3.29 -4.72 4.70
N SER A 29 -3.33 -6.03 4.45
CA SER A 29 -3.87 -6.56 3.19
C SER A 29 -5.38 -6.80 3.24
N SER A 30 -6.00 -6.83 4.43
CA SER A 30 -7.38 -7.30 4.58
C SER A 30 -8.45 -6.24 4.27
N THR A 31 -8.10 -4.96 4.21
CA THR A 31 -9.06 -3.88 3.87
C THR A 31 -8.86 -3.29 2.48
N ILE A 32 -7.65 -3.38 1.89
CA ILE A 32 -7.42 -2.98 0.48
C ILE A 32 -7.76 -4.12 -0.52
N ASP A 33 -7.91 -5.36 -0.06
CA ASP A 33 -8.40 -6.46 -0.91
C ASP A 33 -9.89 -6.29 -1.27
N GLU A 34 -10.67 -5.64 -0.40
CA GLU A 34 -12.12 -5.45 -0.61
C GLU A 34 -12.46 -4.47 -1.75
N HIS A 35 -11.49 -3.64 -2.16
CA HIS A 35 -11.62 -2.76 -3.32
C HIS A 35 -10.48 -2.99 -4.33
N PRO A 36 -10.73 -3.67 -5.46
CA PRO A 36 -9.68 -4.06 -6.42
C PRO A 36 -8.90 -2.88 -7.04
N ASN A 37 -9.44 -1.66 -6.94
CA ASN A 37 -8.82 -0.45 -7.47
C ASN A 37 -8.26 0.50 -6.40
N LEU A 38 -8.36 0.18 -5.11
CA LEU A 38 -7.77 1.03 -4.06
C LEU A 38 -6.26 0.75 -3.95
N CYS A 39 -5.45 1.77 -3.71
CA CYS A 39 -3.99 1.64 -3.64
C CYS A 39 -3.39 2.59 -2.60
N GLU A 40 -2.26 2.21 -2.03
CA GLU A 40 -1.41 3.12 -1.26
C GLU A 40 -0.25 3.62 -2.13
N SER A 41 0.22 2.75 -3.02
CA SER A 41 1.34 2.98 -3.93
C SER A 41 1.07 2.49 -5.36
N ASP A 42 1.88 2.95 -6.33
CA ASP A 42 1.85 2.47 -7.71
C ASP A 42 2.06 0.95 -7.80
N ALA A 43 2.93 0.41 -6.93
CA ALA A 43 3.22 -1.02 -6.86
C ALA A 43 2.00 -1.86 -6.47
N ASP A 44 1.07 -1.31 -5.67
CA ASP A 44 -0.16 -2.01 -5.31
C ASP A 44 -1.06 -2.20 -6.54
N CYS A 45 -1.13 -1.19 -7.41
CA CYS A 45 -1.90 -1.27 -8.65
C CYS A 45 -1.32 -2.30 -9.61
N GLU A 46 0.01 -2.37 -9.73
CA GLU A 46 0.68 -3.37 -10.56
C GLU A 46 0.47 -4.79 -10.01
N LYS A 47 0.61 -4.96 -8.70
CA LYS A 47 0.40 -6.24 -8.02
C LYS A 47 -1.04 -6.73 -8.16
N LYS A 48 -2.02 -5.83 -8.16
CA LYS A 48 -3.45 -6.12 -8.34
C LYS A 48 -3.86 -6.27 -9.81
N GLY A 49 -3.05 -5.78 -10.74
CA GLY A 49 -3.40 -5.74 -12.16
C GLY A 49 -4.52 -4.74 -12.50
N SER A 50 -4.83 -3.81 -11.58
CA SER A 50 -5.88 -2.78 -11.76
C SER A 50 -5.35 -1.47 -12.35
N GLY A 51 -4.04 -1.36 -12.58
CA GLY A 51 -3.43 -0.18 -13.19
C GLY A 51 -1.92 -0.16 -13.03
N LYS A 52 -1.32 0.99 -13.32
CA LYS A 52 0.11 1.26 -13.13
C LYS A 52 0.39 2.51 -12.30
N TYR A 53 -0.64 3.29 -12.01
CA TYR A 53 -0.51 4.57 -11.31
C TYR A 53 -1.57 4.68 -10.24
N CYS A 54 -1.15 5.03 -9.03
CA CYS A 54 -2.00 5.31 -7.89
C CYS A 54 -2.29 6.82 -7.83
N GLY A 55 -3.48 7.20 -8.28
CA GLY A 55 -3.96 8.57 -8.19
C GLY A 55 -4.52 8.86 -6.80
N HIS A 56 -3.72 9.51 -5.96
CA HIS A 56 -4.15 9.98 -4.64
C HIS A 56 -5.17 11.11 -4.76
N TYR A 57 -6.15 11.12 -3.87
CA TYR A 57 -7.12 12.20 -3.79
C TYR A 57 -6.42 13.49 -3.32
N PRO A 58 -6.88 14.69 -3.76
CA PRO A 58 -6.32 15.95 -3.27
C PRO A 58 -6.52 16.22 -1.77
N ASN A 59 -7.34 15.40 -1.09
CA ASN A 59 -7.58 15.52 0.34
C ASN A 59 -6.47 14.80 1.13
N PRO A 60 -5.66 15.51 1.93
CA PRO A 60 -4.58 14.89 2.72
C PRO A 60 -5.08 13.96 3.82
N ASP A 61 -6.36 14.04 4.21
CA ASP A 61 -6.94 13.12 5.21
C ASP A 61 -7.18 11.71 4.65
N ILE A 62 -7.03 11.51 3.33
CA ILE A 62 -7.22 10.23 2.66
C ILE A 62 -5.84 9.70 2.24
N GLU A 63 -5.36 8.69 2.96
CA GLU A 63 -4.03 8.10 2.77
C GLU A 63 -3.97 7.09 1.60
N TYR A 64 -5.09 6.82 0.94
CA TYR A 64 -5.18 5.89 -0.19
C TYR A 64 -5.65 6.59 -1.46
N GLY A 65 -5.21 6.07 -2.60
CA GLY A 65 -5.61 6.49 -3.93
C GLY A 65 -6.46 5.46 -4.65
N TRP A 66 -6.66 5.76 -5.93
CA TRP A 66 -7.32 4.89 -6.89
C TRP A 66 -6.38 4.52 -8.03
N CYS A 67 -6.42 3.27 -8.48
CA CYS A 67 -5.61 2.78 -9.58
C CYS A 67 -6.13 3.26 -10.94
N PHE A 68 -5.23 3.78 -11.74
CA PHE A 68 -5.44 4.16 -13.14
C PHE A 68 -4.43 3.44 -14.03
N ALA A 69 -4.73 3.26 -15.32
CA ALA A 69 -3.79 2.67 -16.24
C ALA A 69 -2.56 3.57 -16.47
N SER A 70 -2.71 4.88 -16.25
CA SER A 70 -1.64 5.87 -16.35
C SER A 70 -1.96 7.16 -15.59
N ARG A 71 -0.93 7.99 -15.36
CA ARG A 71 -1.09 9.35 -14.81
C ARG A 71 -2.01 10.24 -15.66
N SER A 72 -1.89 10.18 -16.98
CA SER A 72 -2.73 10.98 -17.90
C SER A 72 -4.22 10.65 -17.79
N GLU A 73 -4.55 9.38 -17.51
CA GLU A 73 -5.93 8.96 -17.28
C GLU A 73 -6.45 9.49 -15.94
N ALA A 74 -5.63 9.43 -14.89
CA ALA A 74 -5.95 10.03 -13.59
C ALA A 74 -6.22 11.54 -13.73
N GLU A 75 -5.35 12.26 -14.42
CA GLU A 75 -5.49 13.71 -14.67
C GLU A 75 -6.74 14.03 -15.48
N ASP A 76 -7.05 13.26 -16.53
CA ASP A 76 -8.28 13.41 -17.31
C ASP A 76 -9.53 13.22 -16.43
N VAL A 77 -9.55 12.17 -15.62
CA VAL A 77 -10.65 11.90 -14.68
C VAL A 77 -10.78 13.02 -13.66
N PHE A 78 -9.70 13.40 -12.98
CA PHE A 78 -9.74 14.49 -12.00
C PHE A 78 -10.12 15.83 -12.64
N SER A 79 -9.70 16.12 -13.87
CA SER A 79 -10.08 17.35 -14.57
C SER A 79 -11.58 17.45 -14.87
N LYS A 80 -12.26 16.31 -15.02
CA LYS A 80 -13.70 16.23 -15.25
C LYS A 80 -14.50 16.37 -13.95
N ILE A 81 -13.97 15.87 -12.83
CA ILE A 81 -14.66 15.88 -11.53
C ILE A 81 -14.38 17.18 -10.77
N THR A 82 -13.18 17.74 -10.91
CA THR A 82 -12.79 18.97 -10.23
C THR A 82 -13.46 20.16 -10.92
N PRO A 83 -14.16 21.05 -10.18
CA PRO A 83 -14.65 22.30 -10.75
C PRO A 83 -13.48 23.05 -11.38
N LYS A 84 -13.61 23.50 -12.64
CA LYS A 84 -12.53 24.21 -13.36
C LYS A 84 -11.98 25.41 -12.58
N ASP A 85 -12.79 26.00 -11.71
CA ASP A 85 -12.39 27.13 -10.87
C ASP A 85 -11.45 26.72 -9.71
N LEU A 86 -11.44 25.45 -9.30
CA LEU A 86 -10.47 24.91 -8.33
C LEU A 86 -9.10 24.73 -8.98
N LEU A 87 -9.02 24.20 -10.21
CA LEU A 87 -7.77 24.00 -10.95
C LEU A 87 -7.01 25.31 -11.24
N LYS A 88 -7.73 26.42 -11.48
CA LYS A 88 -7.12 27.74 -11.67
C LYS A 88 -6.31 28.23 -10.47
N ASN A 89 -6.64 27.77 -9.26
CA ASN A 89 -5.93 28.16 -8.04
C ASN A 89 -4.68 27.32 -7.78
N ILE A 90 -4.55 26.14 -8.40
CA ILE A 90 -3.42 25.21 -8.20
C ILE A 90 -2.34 25.41 -9.26
N ALA A 91 -2.72 25.80 -10.48
CA ALA A 91 -1.77 26.07 -11.58
C ALA A 91 -1.02 27.42 -11.44
N GLY A 92 -1.18 28.14 -10.31
CA GLY A 92 -0.62 29.46 -10.07
C GLY A 92 0.37 29.55 -8.90
N ALA A 93 0.83 28.42 -8.34
CA ALA A 93 1.82 28.37 -7.27
C ALA A 93 3.13 27.72 -7.73
#